data_AF-A0A2V7F4N7-F1
#
_entry.id   AF-A0A2V7F4N7-F1
#
_cell.length_a   1.000
_cell.length_b   1.000
_cell.length_c   1.000
_cell.angle_alpha   90.00
_cell.angle_beta   90.00
_cell.angle_gamma   90.00
#
_symmetry.space_group_name_H-M   'P 1'
#
loop_
_entity.id
_entity.type
_entity.pdbx_description
1 polymer ?
#
loop_
_entity_poly.entity_id
_entity_poly.type
_entity_poly.pdbx_seq_one_letter_code
_entity_poly.pdbx_strand_id
1 'polypeptide(L)'
;MAGQRDGPGPGSLLPRRPGDPLAEGPRGAPPVSAPPLRGGIIAAGEGSRLRQAGFTVPKPMVPIAGVPLIESVIRNFRAAGVASLVVIVNEAEQAVADWSRSRFADLDLEFIVKTTRSSLASFREVTAWRPGGRMLVSTVDAWCREADFVRFVEAASRRPVEATVLAVTPLVADENPLRVDVDAGGRIIGLGGASGDLVTAGMYLVSERVRTRVAPAELGRLREFLGWLCQAGEPLFGEVVETVVDVDRAGDVAIAEALALAGRVS
;
A
#
# COMPACT_ATOMS: atom_id res chain seq x y z
N MET A 1 -46.61 44.12 55.00
CA MET A 1 -46.80 43.61 53.63
C MET A 1 -46.36 44.71 52.68
N ALA A 2 -45.37 44.42 51.83
CA ALA A 2 -44.74 45.35 50.88
C ALA A 2 -45.76 45.98 49.90
N GLY A 3 -45.68 47.23 49.44
CA GLY A 3 -44.49 48.01 49.05
C GLY A 3 -44.33 47.93 47.52
N GLN A 4 -45.18 48.58 46.71
CA GLN A 4 -45.06 49.96 46.19
C GLN A 4 -44.21 50.01 44.90
N ARG A 5 -44.85 50.03 43.72
CA ARG A 5 -45.01 51.18 42.77
C ARG A 5 -43.84 51.25 41.75
N ASP A 6 -43.95 51.73 40.51
CA ASP A 6 -44.68 52.88 39.95
C ASP A 6 -44.94 52.74 38.44
N GLY A 7 -46.10 53.28 38.02
CA GLY A 7 -46.41 54.16 36.87
C GLY A 7 -45.68 54.16 35.50
N PRO A 8 -46.14 55.01 34.57
CA PRO A 8 -46.87 54.56 33.37
C PRO A 8 -46.23 54.98 32.02
N GLY A 9 -46.71 54.39 30.91
CA GLY A 9 -46.41 54.82 29.52
C GLY A 9 -47.19 56.08 29.11
N PRO A 10 -47.45 56.36 27.81
CA PRO A 10 -46.84 55.93 26.54
C PRO A 10 -46.05 57.12 25.91
N GLY A 11 -45.00 56.94 25.10
CA GLY A 11 -45.02 56.41 23.73
C GLY A 11 -45.19 57.53 22.70
N SER A 12 -44.08 58.17 22.27
CA SER A 12 -43.95 58.78 20.93
C SER A 12 -42.54 59.33 20.62
N LEU A 13 -42.09 59.01 19.39
CA LEU A 13 -41.27 59.82 18.47
C LEU A 13 -39.71 59.83 18.51
N LEU A 14 -39.17 59.28 17.41
CA LEU A 14 -38.01 59.71 16.58
C LEU A 14 -36.70 58.87 16.59
N PRO A 15 -35.94 58.87 15.46
CA PRO A 15 -35.38 57.66 14.85
C PRO A 15 -33.85 57.56 14.92
N ARG A 16 -33.29 56.36 14.69
CA ARG A 16 -31.85 56.13 14.43
C ARG A 16 -31.71 55.05 13.34
N ARG A 17 -31.32 55.47 12.13
CA ARG A 17 -30.00 55.38 11.46
C ARG A 17 -29.69 54.02 10.82
N PRO A 18 -29.26 54.00 9.54
CA PRO A 18 -28.97 52.77 8.79
C PRO A 18 -27.55 52.28 9.11
N GLY A 19 -27.41 50.97 9.38
CA GLY A 19 -26.15 50.32 9.70
C GLY A 19 -26.01 48.99 8.97
N ASP A 20 -25.03 48.98 8.07
CA ASP A 20 -24.21 47.90 7.51
C ASP A 20 -24.80 46.63 6.84
N PRO A 21 -24.25 46.24 5.67
CA PRO A 21 -24.56 44.99 4.99
C PRO A 21 -23.84 43.82 5.67
N LEU A 22 -24.54 42.69 5.78
CA LEU A 22 -24.00 41.43 6.25
C LEU A 22 -22.83 40.99 5.36
N ALA A 23 -21.64 40.96 5.96
CA ALA A 23 -20.44 40.39 5.38
C ALA A 23 -20.61 38.88 5.17
N GLU A 24 -20.48 38.44 3.92
CA GLU A 24 -20.24 37.04 3.57
C GLU A 24 -18.90 36.60 4.18
N GLY A 25 -18.93 35.67 5.13
CA GLY A 25 -17.74 34.97 5.59
C GLY A 25 -17.17 34.08 4.49
N PRO A 26 -15.84 33.86 4.43
CA PRO A 26 -15.25 33.02 3.41
C PRO A 26 -15.72 31.58 3.62
N ARG A 27 -16.44 31.03 2.63
CA ARG A 27 -16.75 29.60 2.54
C ARG A 27 -15.42 28.86 2.60
N GLY A 28 -15.25 28.03 3.63
CA GLY A 28 -14.08 27.20 3.79
C GLY A 28 -13.81 26.45 2.49
N ALA A 29 -12.57 26.55 2.01
CA ALA A 29 -12.11 25.71 0.93
C ALA A 29 -12.37 24.24 1.32
N PRO A 30 -12.83 23.39 0.38
CA PRO A 30 -12.92 21.95 0.65
C PRO A 30 -11.54 21.48 1.16
N PRO A 31 -11.47 20.49 2.06
CA PRO A 31 -10.20 19.92 2.46
C PRO A 31 -9.45 19.53 1.18
N VAL A 32 -8.24 20.07 1.00
CA VAL A 32 -7.39 19.70 -0.11
C VAL A 32 -7.17 18.19 0.05
N SER A 33 -7.91 17.42 -0.75
CA SER A 33 -7.75 15.97 -0.83
C SER A 33 -6.27 15.71 -1.00
N ALA A 34 -5.69 14.89 -0.12
CA ALA A 34 -4.34 14.40 -0.36
C ALA A 34 -4.26 13.90 -1.81
N PRO A 35 -3.17 14.20 -2.54
CA PRO A 35 -3.03 13.74 -3.91
C PRO A 35 -3.24 12.22 -3.96
N PRO A 36 -3.93 11.70 -4.99
CA PRO A 36 -4.26 10.29 -5.07
C PRO A 36 -2.98 9.46 -5.01
N LEU A 37 -3.01 8.41 -4.18
CA LEU A 37 -1.89 7.50 -4.01
C LEU A 37 -1.61 6.79 -5.34
N ARG A 38 -0.33 6.66 -5.70
CA ARG A 38 0.12 5.89 -6.87
C ARG A 38 0.56 4.50 -6.43
N GLY A 39 0.43 3.53 -7.34
CA GLY A 39 0.77 2.14 -7.08
C GLY A 39 1.91 1.61 -7.94
N GLY A 40 2.62 0.64 -7.40
CA GLY A 40 3.73 -0.06 -8.04
C GLY A 40 3.64 -1.55 -7.82
N ILE A 41 3.82 -2.36 -8.86
CA ILE A 41 3.84 -3.81 -8.74
C ILE A 41 5.18 -4.34 -9.25
N ILE A 42 5.87 -5.11 -8.41
CA ILE A 42 7.12 -5.80 -8.77
C ILE A 42 6.76 -7.22 -9.21
N ALA A 43 6.79 -7.45 -10.52
CA ALA A 43 6.47 -8.73 -11.15
C ALA A 43 7.66 -9.33 -11.92
N ALA A 44 8.86 -8.75 -11.83
CA ALA A 44 10.07 -9.17 -12.53
C ALA A 44 10.82 -10.37 -11.88
N GLY A 45 10.17 -11.15 -11.02
CA GLY A 45 10.78 -12.33 -10.41
C GLY A 45 10.81 -13.52 -11.38
N GLU A 46 11.90 -14.30 -11.38
CA GLU A 46 12.03 -15.46 -12.29
C GLU A 46 11.04 -16.61 -12.01
N GLY A 47 10.49 -16.72 -10.79
CA GLY A 47 9.61 -17.82 -10.41
C GLY A 47 10.22 -19.22 -10.61
N SER A 48 11.54 -19.35 -10.45
CA SER A 48 12.29 -20.58 -10.75
C SER A 48 11.78 -21.80 -9.99
N ARG A 49 11.38 -21.61 -8.72
CA ARG A 49 10.79 -22.65 -7.87
C ARG A 49 9.45 -23.17 -8.39
N LEU A 50 8.57 -22.27 -8.83
CA LEU A 50 7.30 -22.65 -9.48
C LEU A 50 7.55 -23.39 -10.80
N ARG A 51 8.51 -22.92 -11.60
CA ARG A 51 8.90 -23.61 -12.86
C ARG A 51 9.42 -25.02 -12.59
N GLN A 52 10.27 -25.21 -11.56
CA GLN A 52 10.75 -26.52 -11.13
C GLN A 52 9.62 -27.44 -10.66
N ALA A 53 8.56 -26.88 -10.09
CA ALA A 53 7.36 -27.61 -9.69
C ALA A 53 6.38 -27.90 -10.86
N GLY A 54 6.73 -27.54 -12.10
CA GLY A 54 5.96 -27.86 -13.31
C GLY A 54 4.98 -26.79 -13.78
N PHE A 55 4.99 -25.58 -13.18
CA PHE A 55 4.20 -24.47 -13.69
C PHE A 55 4.78 -23.95 -15.00
N THR A 56 3.98 -23.96 -16.07
CA THR A 56 4.40 -23.57 -17.43
C THR A 56 4.11 -22.12 -17.78
N VAL A 57 3.32 -21.42 -16.96
CA VAL A 57 3.02 -20.00 -17.11
C VAL A 57 4.05 -19.15 -16.35
N PRO A 58 4.30 -17.90 -16.79
CA PRO A 58 5.08 -16.95 -16.01
C PRO A 58 4.50 -16.77 -14.60
N LYS A 59 5.35 -16.48 -13.61
CA LYS A 59 4.92 -16.31 -12.21
C LYS A 59 3.73 -15.35 -12.05
N PRO A 60 3.71 -14.15 -12.68
CA PRO A 60 2.56 -13.25 -12.59
C PRO A 60 1.23 -13.86 -13.06
N MET A 61 1.28 -14.88 -13.92
CA MET A 61 0.13 -15.55 -14.52
C MET A 61 -0.26 -16.86 -13.80
N VAL A 62 0.45 -17.25 -12.73
CA VAL A 62 0.06 -18.41 -11.92
C VAL A 62 -1.33 -18.16 -11.32
N PRO A 63 -2.31 -19.06 -11.53
CA PRO A 63 -3.66 -18.88 -11.02
C PRO A 63 -3.78 -19.32 -9.57
N ILE A 64 -4.47 -18.52 -8.76
CA ILE A 64 -4.99 -18.88 -7.44
C ILE A 64 -6.50 -18.94 -7.53
N ALA A 65 -7.10 -20.13 -7.38
CA ALA A 65 -8.54 -20.34 -7.46
C ALA A 65 -9.16 -19.75 -8.74
N GLY A 66 -8.44 -19.92 -9.86
CA GLY A 66 -8.81 -19.47 -11.20
C GLY A 66 -8.43 -18.03 -11.56
N VAL A 67 -7.81 -17.27 -10.65
CA VAL A 67 -7.44 -15.86 -10.87
C VAL A 67 -5.91 -15.72 -10.90
N PRO A 68 -5.30 -15.20 -11.98
CA PRO A 68 -3.87 -14.90 -12.03
C PRO A 68 -3.39 -14.00 -10.89
N LEU A 69 -2.19 -14.23 -10.36
CA LEU A 69 -1.58 -13.40 -9.32
C LEU A 69 -1.58 -11.91 -9.68
N ILE A 70 -1.17 -11.55 -10.89
CA ILE A 70 -1.16 -10.15 -11.35
C ILE A 70 -2.57 -9.55 -11.39
N GLU A 71 -3.58 -10.34 -11.76
CA GLU A 71 -4.97 -9.90 -11.76
C GLU A 71 -5.44 -9.63 -10.33
N SER A 72 -5.12 -10.52 -9.40
CA SER A 72 -5.45 -10.38 -7.98
C SER A 72 -4.85 -9.10 -7.40
N VAL A 73 -3.57 -8.84 -7.65
CA VAL A 73 -2.89 -7.65 -7.13
C VAL A 73 -3.46 -6.38 -7.75
N ILE A 74 -3.67 -6.31 -9.08
CA ILE A 74 -4.26 -5.12 -9.71
C ILE A 74 -5.67 -4.83 -9.16
N ARG A 75 -6.50 -5.86 -8.96
CA ARG A 75 -7.82 -5.71 -8.32
C ARG A 75 -7.72 -5.16 -6.91
N ASN A 76 -6.76 -5.64 -6.11
CA ASN A 76 -6.49 -5.14 -4.77
C ASN A 76 -6.13 -3.64 -4.76
N PHE A 77 -5.25 -3.20 -5.65
CA PHE A 77 -4.92 -1.77 -5.80
C PHE A 77 -6.14 -0.93 -6.19
N ARG A 78 -6.94 -1.41 -7.16
CA ARG A 78 -8.18 -0.76 -7.59
C ARG A 78 -9.17 -0.63 -6.43
N ALA A 79 -9.37 -1.70 -5.66
CA ALA A 79 -10.28 -1.71 -4.51
C ALA A 79 -9.82 -0.73 -3.41
N ALA A 80 -8.51 -0.54 -3.27
CA ALA A 80 -7.93 0.47 -2.39
C ALA A 80 -7.97 1.91 -2.96
N GLY A 81 -8.62 2.13 -4.10
CA GLY A 81 -8.76 3.45 -4.74
C GLY A 81 -7.52 3.91 -5.51
N VAL A 82 -6.56 3.03 -5.78
CA VAL A 82 -5.35 3.36 -6.54
C VAL A 82 -5.58 3.06 -8.02
N ALA A 83 -5.84 4.13 -8.80
CA ALA A 83 -6.15 4.02 -10.23
C ALA A 83 -4.95 4.20 -11.18
N SER A 84 -3.80 4.66 -10.66
CA SER A 84 -2.57 4.91 -11.44
C SER A 84 -1.46 3.98 -10.94
N LEU A 85 -1.04 3.06 -11.81
CA LEU A 85 -0.17 1.93 -11.50
C LEU A 85 0.98 1.82 -12.49
N VAL A 86 2.15 1.47 -11.97
CA VAL A 86 3.25 0.93 -12.78
C VAL A 86 3.56 -0.50 -12.39
N VAL A 87 3.77 -1.35 -13.38
CA VAL A 87 4.14 -2.73 -13.17
C VAL A 87 5.47 -2.97 -13.86
N ILE A 88 6.45 -3.52 -13.13
CA ILE A 88 7.68 -4.01 -13.76
C ILE A 88 7.59 -5.50 -13.99
N VAL A 89 7.78 -5.94 -15.23
CA VAL A 89 7.84 -7.35 -15.65
C VAL A 89 9.16 -7.64 -16.35
N ASN A 90 9.55 -8.91 -16.42
CA ASN A 90 10.76 -9.29 -17.16
C ASN A 90 10.58 -9.07 -18.67
N GLU A 91 11.69 -8.92 -19.42
CA GLU A 91 11.63 -8.72 -20.88
C GLU A 91 10.98 -9.89 -21.62
N ALA A 92 11.12 -11.11 -21.10
CA ALA A 92 10.49 -12.30 -21.65
C ALA A 92 8.96 -12.35 -21.42
N GLU A 93 8.41 -11.43 -20.64
CA GLU A 93 7.02 -11.44 -20.16
C GLU A 93 6.16 -10.33 -20.77
N GLN A 94 6.52 -9.83 -21.96
CA GLN A 94 5.74 -8.81 -22.70
C GLN A 94 4.25 -9.18 -22.81
N ALA A 95 3.94 -10.46 -23.03
CA ALA A 95 2.55 -10.95 -23.11
C ALA A 95 1.74 -10.72 -21.82
N VAL A 96 2.40 -10.71 -20.65
CA VAL A 96 1.76 -10.39 -19.36
C VAL A 96 1.33 -8.92 -19.33
N ALA A 97 2.17 -8.02 -19.84
CA ALA A 97 1.86 -6.60 -19.93
C ALA A 97 0.68 -6.35 -20.87
N ASP A 98 0.70 -6.96 -22.06
CA ASP A 98 -0.34 -6.78 -23.07
C ASP A 98 -1.70 -7.34 -22.58
N TRP A 99 -1.68 -8.54 -21.99
CA TRP A 99 -2.87 -9.12 -21.38
C TRP A 99 -3.44 -8.21 -20.28
N SER A 100 -2.61 -7.72 -19.38
CA SER A 100 -3.04 -6.88 -18.26
C SER A 100 -3.63 -5.55 -18.72
N ARG A 101 -3.02 -4.88 -19.71
CA ARG A 101 -3.57 -3.66 -20.32
C ARG A 101 -4.95 -3.89 -20.92
N SER A 102 -5.13 -5.01 -21.64
CA SER A 102 -6.44 -5.34 -22.23
C SER A 102 -7.51 -5.62 -21.16
N ARG A 103 -7.10 -6.24 -20.04
CA ARG A 103 -7.99 -6.68 -18.97
C ARG A 103 -8.47 -5.53 -18.08
N PHE A 104 -7.64 -4.50 -17.91
CA PHE A 104 -7.82 -3.35 -17.01
C PHE A 104 -7.75 -2.02 -17.78
N ALA A 105 -8.46 -1.93 -18.89
CA ALA A 105 -8.48 -0.74 -19.76
C ALA A 105 -9.04 0.53 -19.08
N ASP A 106 -9.66 0.39 -17.91
CA ASP A 106 -10.20 1.46 -17.09
C ASP A 106 -9.19 2.08 -16.10
N LEU A 107 -7.97 1.52 -15.99
CA LEU A 107 -6.90 2.02 -15.13
C LEU A 107 -5.81 2.73 -15.92
N ASP A 108 -5.16 3.72 -15.31
CA ASP A 108 -3.89 4.27 -15.79
C ASP A 108 -2.77 3.28 -15.44
N LEU A 109 -2.51 2.34 -16.37
CA LEU A 109 -1.63 1.20 -16.15
C LEU A 109 -0.42 1.24 -17.08
N GLU A 110 0.74 1.58 -16.52
CA GLU A 110 2.02 1.58 -17.24
C GLU A 110 2.83 0.31 -16.95
N PHE A 111 3.61 -0.12 -17.94
CA PHE A 111 4.54 -1.24 -17.77
C PHE A 111 5.99 -0.83 -18.05
N ILE A 112 6.86 -1.19 -17.12
CA ILE A 112 8.31 -1.23 -17.32
C ILE A 112 8.65 -2.67 -17.71
N VAL A 113 8.96 -2.92 -18.98
CA VAL A 113 9.38 -4.23 -19.46
C VAL A 113 10.91 -4.27 -19.42
N LYS A 114 11.46 -4.82 -18.34
CA LYS A 114 12.90 -4.75 -18.04
C LYS A 114 13.33 -5.88 -17.12
N THR A 115 14.31 -6.65 -17.57
CA THR A 115 15.01 -7.61 -16.71
C THR A 115 15.97 -6.84 -15.81
N THR A 116 15.75 -6.91 -14.49
CA THR A 116 16.59 -6.21 -13.51
C THR A 116 17.52 -7.16 -12.79
N ARG A 117 18.74 -6.71 -12.48
CA ARG A 117 19.76 -7.51 -11.78
C ARG A 117 19.33 -8.03 -10.39
N SER A 118 18.32 -7.43 -9.78
CA SER A 118 17.89 -7.78 -8.42
C SER A 118 16.54 -7.18 -8.04
N SER A 119 15.93 -7.66 -6.95
CA SER A 119 14.65 -7.13 -6.45
C SER A 119 14.73 -5.68 -5.96
N LEU A 120 15.89 -5.25 -5.42
CA LEU A 120 16.07 -3.83 -5.09
C LEU A 120 16.12 -2.97 -6.36
N ALA A 121 16.74 -3.47 -7.44
CA ALA A 121 16.74 -2.75 -8.70
C ALA A 121 15.31 -2.60 -9.26
N SER A 122 14.49 -3.66 -9.25
CA SER A 122 13.07 -3.57 -9.66
C SER A 122 12.29 -2.58 -8.81
N PHE A 123 12.49 -2.60 -7.49
CA PHE A 123 11.88 -1.65 -6.56
C PHE A 123 12.24 -0.19 -6.91
N ARG A 124 13.49 0.07 -7.31
CA ARG A 124 13.93 1.42 -7.69
C ARG A 124 13.34 1.90 -9.00
N GLU A 125 13.27 1.04 -10.02
CA GLU A 125 12.59 1.37 -11.29
C GLU A 125 11.12 1.76 -11.04
N VAL A 126 10.41 0.93 -10.26
CA VAL A 126 9.00 1.17 -9.90
C VAL A 126 8.84 2.46 -9.09
N THR A 127 9.63 2.63 -8.03
CA THR A 127 9.47 3.79 -7.14
C THR A 127 9.93 5.12 -7.75
N ALA A 128 10.71 5.08 -8.84
CA ALA A 128 11.12 6.26 -9.62
C ALA A 128 10.08 6.70 -10.66
N TRP A 129 9.03 5.91 -10.93
CA TRP A 129 8.11 6.10 -12.07
C TRP A 129 7.45 7.48 -12.19
N ARG A 130 7.30 8.24 -11.10
CA ARG A 130 6.96 9.68 -11.10
C ARG A 130 7.43 10.33 -9.80
N PRO A 131 7.87 11.59 -9.78
CA PRO A 131 8.25 12.26 -8.53
C PRO A 131 7.04 12.53 -7.62
N GLY A 132 7.31 12.74 -6.34
CA GLY A 132 6.35 13.24 -5.34
C GLY A 132 5.55 12.16 -4.60
N GLY A 133 5.38 12.37 -3.29
CA GLY A 133 4.43 11.68 -2.44
C GLY A 133 4.83 10.26 -2.00
N ARG A 134 3.97 9.67 -1.16
CA ARG A 134 4.05 8.24 -0.84
C ARG A 134 3.64 7.39 -2.04
N MET A 135 4.13 6.16 -2.12
CA MET A 135 3.76 5.20 -3.16
C MET A 135 3.45 3.85 -2.55
N LEU A 136 2.30 3.27 -2.89
CA LEU A 136 1.95 1.91 -2.52
C LEU A 136 2.68 0.95 -3.46
N VAL A 137 3.38 -0.04 -2.92
CA VAL A 137 4.16 -1.01 -3.69
C VAL A 137 3.82 -2.41 -3.20
N SER A 138 3.59 -3.33 -4.12
CA SER A 138 3.43 -4.77 -3.82
C SER A 138 4.35 -5.58 -4.70
N THR A 139 4.90 -6.67 -4.18
CA THR A 139 5.38 -7.77 -5.02
C THR A 139 4.17 -8.54 -5.56
N VAL A 140 4.32 -9.17 -6.73
CA VAL A 140 3.21 -9.88 -7.40
C VAL A 140 2.82 -11.18 -6.70
N ASP A 141 3.73 -11.74 -5.90
CA ASP A 141 3.57 -12.99 -5.15
C ASP A 141 2.92 -12.86 -3.79
N ALA A 142 2.80 -11.65 -3.25
CA ALA A 142 2.15 -11.40 -1.97
C ALA A 142 0.63 -11.53 -2.08
N TRP A 143 0.14 -12.77 -2.15
CA TRP A 143 -1.28 -13.05 -2.29
C TRP A 143 -2.00 -12.85 -0.94
N CYS A 144 -3.05 -12.04 -0.95
CA CYS A 144 -3.96 -11.84 0.16
C CYS A 144 -5.38 -11.52 -0.36
N ARG A 145 -6.37 -11.55 0.53
CA ARG A 145 -7.74 -11.17 0.17
C ARG A 145 -7.82 -9.66 -0.09
N GLU A 146 -8.69 -9.28 -1.01
CA GLU A 146 -8.92 -7.86 -1.36
C GLU A 146 -9.25 -7.01 -0.13
N ALA A 147 -10.15 -7.48 0.74
CA ALA A 147 -10.52 -6.77 1.97
C ALA A 147 -9.33 -6.61 2.93
N ASP A 148 -8.41 -7.57 2.98
CA ASP A 148 -7.22 -7.52 3.83
C ASP A 148 -6.25 -6.45 3.30
N PHE A 149 -6.06 -6.40 1.98
CA PHE A 149 -5.26 -5.38 1.30
C PHE A 149 -5.81 -3.96 1.52
N VAL A 150 -7.13 -3.77 1.36
CA VAL A 150 -7.78 -2.47 1.59
C VAL A 150 -7.57 -2.00 3.02
N ARG A 151 -7.79 -2.88 4.03
CA ARG A 151 -7.56 -2.53 5.44
C ARG A 151 -6.10 -2.15 5.72
N PHE A 152 -5.15 -2.83 5.11
CA PHE A 152 -3.74 -2.46 5.17
C PHE A 152 -3.51 -1.04 4.63
N VAL A 153 -4.00 -0.73 3.44
CA VAL A 153 -3.81 0.59 2.81
C VAL A 153 -4.42 1.70 3.66
N GLU A 154 -5.62 1.49 4.21
CA GLU A 154 -6.28 2.44 5.10
C GLU A 154 -5.48 2.66 6.39
N ALA A 155 -4.99 1.59 7.03
CA ALA A 155 -4.19 1.68 8.24
C ALA A 155 -2.83 2.36 8.00
N ALA A 156 -2.14 1.94 6.94
CA ALA A 156 -0.87 2.54 6.53
C ALA A 156 -1.02 4.03 6.20
N SER A 157 -2.14 4.42 5.59
CA SER A 157 -2.38 5.83 5.23
C SER A 157 -2.55 6.75 6.45
N ARG A 158 -2.98 6.22 7.60
CA ARG A 158 -3.11 6.93 8.88
C ARG A 158 -1.76 7.14 9.60
N ARG A 159 -0.70 6.44 9.18
CA ARG A 159 0.66 6.64 9.71
C ARG A 159 1.24 7.97 9.23
N PRO A 160 2.25 8.52 9.94
CA PRO A 160 2.90 9.77 9.54
C PRO A 160 3.36 9.76 8.08
N VAL A 161 3.29 10.89 7.39
CA VAL A 161 3.52 10.97 5.93
C VAL A 161 4.97 10.65 5.55
N GLU A 162 5.90 10.92 6.45
CA GLU A 162 7.32 10.62 6.35
C GLU A 162 7.65 9.14 6.56
N ALA A 163 6.72 8.38 7.17
CA ALA A 163 6.92 6.98 7.49
C ALA A 163 6.76 6.08 6.28
N THR A 164 7.62 5.05 6.21
CA THR A 164 7.40 3.90 5.34
C THR A 164 6.70 2.81 6.16
N VAL A 165 5.61 2.28 5.64
CA VAL A 165 4.80 1.26 6.32
C VAL A 165 4.94 -0.07 5.59
N LEU A 166 5.27 -1.13 6.32
CA LEU A 166 5.38 -2.50 5.82
C LEU A 166 4.12 -3.26 6.23
N ALA A 167 3.51 -4.00 5.30
CA ALA A 167 2.63 -5.08 5.70
C ALA A 167 3.46 -6.17 6.36
N VAL A 168 3.00 -6.65 7.51
CA VAL A 168 3.63 -7.74 8.24
C VAL A 168 2.59 -8.81 8.56
N THR A 169 3.00 -10.07 8.61
CA THR A 169 2.07 -11.18 8.82
C THR A 169 2.61 -12.17 9.86
N PRO A 170 1.74 -12.76 10.70
CA PRO A 170 2.11 -13.87 11.55
C PRO A 170 2.20 -15.20 10.78
N LEU A 171 1.72 -15.25 9.54
CA LEU A 171 1.77 -16.44 8.69
C LEU A 171 3.18 -16.65 8.15
N VAL A 172 3.99 -17.45 8.87
CA VAL A 172 5.35 -17.80 8.45
C VAL A 172 5.32 -19.04 7.56
N ALA A 173 5.20 -18.83 6.25
CA ALA A 173 5.32 -19.88 5.22
C ALA A 173 6.60 -19.77 4.37
N ASP A 174 7.46 -18.77 4.64
CA ASP A 174 8.75 -18.59 3.96
C ASP A 174 9.86 -19.43 4.64
N GLU A 175 10.77 -20.00 3.85
CA GLU A 175 11.99 -20.67 4.32
C GLU A 175 13.01 -19.66 4.89
N ASN A 176 13.03 -18.44 4.36
CA ASN A 176 13.95 -17.38 4.76
C ASN A 176 13.18 -16.10 5.14
N PRO A 177 12.34 -16.15 6.19
CA PRO A 177 11.50 -15.03 6.56
C PRO A 177 12.36 -13.83 6.97
N LEU A 178 12.02 -12.65 6.47
CA LEU A 178 12.53 -11.40 7.04
C LEU A 178 11.68 -11.06 8.27
N ARG A 179 12.14 -11.51 9.44
CA ARG A 179 11.45 -11.26 10.72
C ARG A 179 11.43 -9.78 11.07
N VAL A 180 10.35 -9.37 11.73
CA VAL A 180 10.07 -7.98 12.12
C VAL A 180 9.75 -7.92 13.61
N ASP A 181 10.45 -7.04 14.31
CA ASP A 181 10.13 -6.67 15.68
C ASP A 181 9.45 -5.30 15.69
N VAL A 182 8.28 -5.23 16.33
CA VAL A 182 7.47 -4.01 16.46
C VAL A 182 7.27 -3.64 17.92
N ASP A 183 7.27 -2.35 18.22
CA ASP A 183 6.87 -1.84 19.53
C ASP A 183 5.35 -1.75 19.67
N ALA A 184 4.87 -1.35 20.86
CA ALA A 184 3.43 -1.20 21.13
C ALA A 184 2.74 -0.15 20.25
N GLY A 185 3.48 0.78 19.66
CA GLY A 185 2.99 1.76 18.70
C GLY A 185 2.99 1.25 17.27
N GLY A 186 3.43 0.01 17.00
CA GLY A 186 3.62 -0.54 15.66
C GLY A 186 4.85 -0.01 14.94
N ARG A 187 5.76 0.70 15.62
CA ARG A 187 7.02 1.11 15.03
C ARG A 187 7.93 -0.11 14.92
N ILE A 188 8.54 -0.28 13.76
CA ILE A 188 9.53 -1.34 13.55
C ILE A 188 10.83 -0.92 14.22
N ILE A 189 11.29 -1.76 15.15
CA ILE A 189 12.52 -1.58 15.93
C ILE A 189 13.62 -2.57 15.54
N GLY A 190 13.25 -3.62 14.80
CA GLY A 190 14.18 -4.64 14.30
C GLY A 190 13.69 -5.28 13.00
N LEU A 191 14.63 -5.56 12.09
CA LEU A 191 14.40 -6.30 10.85
C LEU A 191 15.55 -7.28 10.58
N GLY A 192 15.21 -8.54 10.30
CA GLY A 192 16.17 -9.58 9.96
C GLY A 192 16.89 -10.22 11.15
N GLY A 193 16.37 -10.03 12.36
CA GLY A 193 16.80 -10.74 13.56
C GLY A 193 16.37 -12.21 13.58
N ALA A 194 16.86 -12.96 14.57
CA ALA A 194 16.48 -14.36 14.80
C ALA A 194 15.13 -14.51 15.52
N SER A 195 14.66 -13.44 16.18
CA SER A 195 13.40 -13.35 16.92
C SER A 195 12.32 -12.60 16.13
N GLY A 196 11.07 -12.71 16.58
CA GLY A 196 9.92 -12.01 16.01
C GLY A 196 8.88 -12.97 15.45
N ASP A 197 7.63 -12.78 15.86
CA ASP A 197 6.48 -13.57 15.41
C ASP A 197 5.90 -13.08 14.08
N LEU A 198 6.40 -11.94 13.58
CA LEU A 198 5.94 -11.31 12.35
C LEU A 198 7.03 -11.33 11.28
N VAL A 199 6.61 -11.43 10.03
CA VAL A 199 7.49 -11.39 8.86
C VAL A 199 6.97 -10.39 7.84
N THR A 200 7.84 -9.79 7.02
CA THR A 200 7.40 -8.86 5.97
C THR A 200 6.54 -9.57 4.93
N ALA A 201 5.49 -8.90 4.46
CA ALA A 201 4.46 -9.50 3.61
C ALA A 201 4.40 -8.90 2.19
N GLY A 202 5.54 -8.46 1.64
CA GLY A 202 5.66 -8.04 0.23
C GLY A 202 4.91 -6.77 -0.17
N MET A 203 4.23 -6.08 0.76
CA MET A 203 3.48 -4.86 0.52
C MET A 203 4.00 -3.70 1.36
N TYR A 204 4.05 -2.51 0.77
CA TYR A 204 4.73 -1.35 1.33
C TYR A 204 4.01 -0.06 0.96
N LEU A 205 3.75 0.82 1.93
CA LEU A 205 3.49 2.24 1.66
C LEU A 205 4.80 3.00 1.85
N VAL A 206 5.49 3.28 0.74
CA VAL A 206 6.86 3.83 0.74
C VAL A 206 6.82 5.35 0.79
N SER A 207 7.55 5.95 1.73
CA SER A 207 7.63 7.41 1.83
C SER A 207 8.50 8.03 0.73
N GLU A 208 8.23 9.29 0.37
CA GLU A 208 8.99 10.02 -0.64
C GLU A 208 10.50 10.07 -0.33
N ARG A 209 10.82 10.22 0.96
CA ARG A 209 12.19 10.18 1.46
C ARG A 209 12.87 8.85 1.13
N VAL A 210 12.22 7.71 1.39
CA VAL A 210 12.78 6.39 1.10
C VAL A 210 12.91 6.14 -0.41
N ARG A 211 11.93 6.59 -1.20
CA ARG A 211 11.94 6.48 -2.67
C ARG A 211 13.18 7.14 -3.28
N THR A 212 13.58 8.29 -2.74
CA THR A 212 14.72 9.10 -3.22
C THR A 212 16.04 8.82 -2.48
N ARG A 213 16.01 8.03 -1.41
CA ARG A 213 17.20 7.72 -0.60
C ARG A 213 18.18 6.83 -1.36
N VAL A 214 19.44 7.27 -1.42
CA VAL A 214 20.54 6.49 -1.99
C VAL A 214 20.90 5.35 -1.03
N ALA A 215 20.84 4.11 -1.53
CA ALA A 215 21.24 2.92 -0.79
C ALA A 215 22.74 2.62 -1.04
N PRO A 216 23.43 1.93 -0.12
CA PRO A 216 24.76 1.40 -0.36
C PRO A 216 24.79 0.51 -1.62
N ALA A 217 25.89 0.57 -2.37
CA ALA A 217 26.00 -0.06 -3.69
C ALA A 217 26.00 -1.60 -3.63
N GLU A 218 26.37 -2.15 -2.49
CA GLU A 218 26.43 -3.58 -2.18
C GLU A 218 25.06 -4.22 -1.96
N LEU A 219 24.00 -3.44 -1.71
CA LEU A 219 22.67 -3.99 -1.46
C LEU A 219 22.05 -4.50 -2.76
N GLY A 220 21.76 -5.80 -2.80
CA GLY A 220 21.16 -6.46 -3.95
C GLY A 220 19.67 -6.65 -3.76
N ARG A 221 19.22 -7.08 -2.58
CA ARG A 221 17.84 -7.53 -2.36
C ARG A 221 17.02 -6.48 -1.62
N LEU A 222 15.72 -6.41 -1.95
CA LEU A 222 14.79 -5.52 -1.26
C LEU A 222 14.78 -5.75 0.27
N ARG A 223 14.85 -7.01 0.71
CA ARG A 223 14.95 -7.35 2.15
C ARG A 223 16.17 -6.74 2.85
N GLU A 224 17.31 -6.66 2.17
CA GLU A 224 18.54 -6.06 2.73
C GLU A 224 18.39 -4.54 2.83
N PHE A 225 17.74 -3.93 1.83
CA PHE A 225 17.41 -2.50 1.85
C PHE A 225 16.48 -2.14 3.01
N LEU A 226 15.44 -2.95 3.26
CA LEU A 226 14.54 -2.73 4.41
C LEU A 226 15.29 -2.84 5.75
N GLY A 227 16.15 -3.85 5.91
CA GLY A 227 17.01 -3.99 7.09
C GLY A 227 17.94 -2.78 7.29
N TRP A 228 18.55 -2.29 6.21
CA TRP A 228 19.39 -1.10 6.25
C TRP A 228 18.60 0.17 6.62
N LEU A 229 17.39 0.37 6.11
CA LEU A 229 16.54 1.50 6.48
C LEU A 229 16.24 1.51 8.00
N CYS A 230 15.95 0.34 8.56
CA CYS A 230 15.72 0.19 10.00
C CYS A 230 16.97 0.57 10.81
N GLN A 231 18.14 0.07 10.41
CA GLN A 231 19.41 0.40 11.06
C GLN A 231 19.78 1.89 10.92
N ALA A 232 19.40 2.52 9.80
CA ALA A 232 19.59 3.94 9.54
C ALA A 232 18.60 4.84 10.29
N GLY A 233 17.70 4.28 11.10
CA GLY A 233 16.74 5.03 11.93
C GLY A 233 15.58 5.65 11.14
N GLU A 234 15.31 5.17 9.92
CA GLU A 234 14.15 5.63 9.16
C GLU A 234 12.84 5.28 9.91
N PRO A 235 11.81 6.14 9.86
CA PRO A 235 10.53 5.86 10.48
C PRO A 235 9.82 4.73 9.74
N LEU A 236 9.99 3.51 10.25
CA LEU A 236 9.34 2.31 9.73
C LEU A 236 8.21 1.88 10.67
N PHE A 237 7.06 1.54 10.11
CA PHE A 237 5.92 1.00 10.86
C PHE A 237 5.43 -0.31 10.24
N GLY A 238 4.93 -1.22 11.08
CA GLY A 238 4.31 -2.46 10.66
C GLY A 238 2.79 -2.37 10.81
N GLU A 239 2.06 -2.77 9.78
CA GLU A 239 0.62 -3.01 9.85
C GLU A 239 0.34 -4.48 9.59
N VAL A 240 -0.39 -5.12 10.51
CA VAL A 240 -0.61 -6.56 10.46
C VAL A 240 -1.65 -6.90 9.41
N VAL A 241 -1.29 -7.86 8.55
CA VAL A 241 -2.18 -8.54 7.63
C VAL A 241 -2.14 -10.02 7.98
N GLU A 242 -3.22 -10.51 8.58
CA GLU A 242 -3.29 -11.86 9.18
C GLU A 242 -2.93 -12.98 8.19
N THR A 243 -3.40 -12.86 6.95
CA THR A 243 -3.19 -13.87 5.91
C THR A 243 -2.60 -13.25 4.66
N VAL A 244 -1.28 -13.34 4.54
CA VAL A 244 -0.55 -13.11 3.29
C VAL A 244 0.29 -14.33 2.99
N VAL A 245 0.14 -14.86 1.78
CA VAL A 245 0.90 -16.00 1.29
C VAL A 245 1.91 -15.49 0.26
N ASP A 246 3.19 -15.71 0.50
CA ASP A 246 4.24 -15.48 -0.49
C ASP A 246 4.28 -16.65 -1.47
N VAL A 247 3.65 -16.48 -2.63
CA VAL A 247 3.46 -17.57 -3.60
C VAL A 247 4.73 -17.81 -4.39
N ASP A 248 5.54 -18.76 -3.91
CA ASP A 248 6.85 -19.10 -4.47
C ASP A 248 7.01 -20.59 -4.80
N ARG A 249 6.14 -21.45 -4.26
CA ARG A 249 6.14 -22.90 -4.46
C ARG A 249 4.73 -23.43 -4.70
N ALA A 250 4.63 -24.67 -5.15
CA ALA A 250 3.35 -25.37 -5.32
C ALA A 250 2.54 -25.47 -4.01
N GLY A 251 3.21 -25.63 -2.86
CA GLY A 251 2.55 -25.64 -1.55
C GLY A 251 1.89 -24.31 -1.21
N ASP A 252 2.55 -23.19 -1.56
CA ASP A 252 2.03 -21.84 -1.31
C ASP A 252 0.77 -21.57 -2.15
N VAL A 253 0.76 -22.06 -3.41
CA VAL A 253 -0.43 -22.03 -4.27
C VAL A 253 -1.60 -22.74 -3.58
N ALA A 254 -1.40 -23.97 -3.08
CA ALA A 254 -2.45 -24.72 -2.41
C ALA A 254 -2.99 -24.00 -1.14
N ILE A 255 -2.10 -23.38 -0.35
CA ILE A 255 -2.50 -22.58 0.82
C ILE A 255 -3.34 -21.37 0.39
N ALA A 256 -2.86 -20.62 -0.61
CA ALA A 256 -3.57 -19.46 -1.14
C ALA A 256 -4.94 -19.84 -1.72
N GLU A 257 -5.04 -20.98 -2.42
CA GLU A 257 -6.30 -21.50 -2.95
C GLU A 257 -7.30 -21.87 -1.85
N ALA A 258 -6.85 -22.57 -0.81
CA ALA A 258 -7.69 -22.91 0.33
C ALA A 258 -8.23 -21.64 1.01
N LEU A 259 -7.39 -20.62 1.21
CA LEU A 259 -7.79 -19.35 1.78
C LEU A 259 -8.76 -18.57 0.88
N ALA A 260 -8.55 -18.61 -0.44
CA ALA A 260 -9.40 -17.96 -1.44
C ALA A 260 -10.81 -18.58 -1.45
N LEU A 261 -10.89 -19.91 -1.40
CA LEU A 261 -12.16 -20.63 -1.43
C LEU A 261 -12.94 -20.51 -0.11
N ALA A 262 -12.25 -20.54 1.04
CA ALA A 262 -12.89 -20.34 2.34
C ALA A 262 -13.62 -18.99 2.45
N GLY A 263 -13.10 -17.94 1.79
CA GLY A 263 -13.73 -16.62 1.77
C GLY A 263 -14.92 -16.46 0.81
N ARG A 264 -15.23 -17.47 -0.02
CA ARG A 264 -16.39 -17.45 -0.93
C ARG A 264 -17.65 -18.09 -0.31
N VAL A 265 -17.51 -18.72 0.85
CA VAL A 265 -18.56 -19.45 1.56
C VAL A 265 -19.15 -18.61 2.71
N SER A 266 -18.53 -17.47 3.01
CA SER A 266 -18.93 -16.48 4.03
C SER A 266 -19.66 -15.29 3.40
#